data_AF-A0A960QAY2-F1
#
_entry.id   AF-A0A960QAY2-F1
#
_cell.length_a   1.000
_cell.length_b   1.000
_cell.length_c   1.000
_cell.angle_alpha   90.00
_cell.angle_beta   90.00
_cell.angle_gamma   90.00
#
_symmetry.space_group_name_H-M   'P 1'
#
loop_
_entity.id
_entity.type
_entity.pdbx_description
1 polymer ?
#
loop_
_entity_poly.entity_id
_entity_poly.type
_entity_poly.pdbx_seq_one_letter_code
_entity_poly.pdbx_strand_id
1 'polypeptide(L)'
;GVVVLKRLEDALADGDTVRAVILGSAVTNDGAERVGFSAPGVAGQAAAVRGALAAAGAEPASIGYVEAHGTGTRLGDPIEVEALARGFGDALPPASCGLGSVKGNLGHLDAAAGVTGLIKTVLALEHRLLPPSLGGGQPSPEIEWAKLPFRLVAEAEEWPPPGELESPGPRRAAVSSFGMGGTNAHAVLEEAPAAAASGPSREVQLLLLSAATPSALGRVSERLAAHLETSSLPLADVAHTLRVGRRALRCRRAVVCRDRAEALTELRAPMAVAEAGGPRPVVFLLPGQGSQDAAMAARLHGAEPVFRASLDASCRAAAEVGLDLARVFGLDGGSGEDLERTDHAQPALFALELALAEQWRAWGVEPEALLGHSLGEYTAACLAGVFSPADGMRLVVARGRAMAALPRGAMLATALAPQELEKHLAALAAEGYPLDLAVINGPEA
;
A
#
# COMPACT_ATOMS: atom_id res chain seq x y z
N GLY A 1 -6.59 -9.94 -23.97
CA GLY A 1 -5.88 -9.67 -22.70
C GLY A 1 -5.06 -8.40 -22.84
N VAL A 2 -4.72 -7.77 -21.72
CA VAL A 2 -3.84 -6.59 -21.68
C VAL A 2 -2.79 -6.86 -20.60
N VAL A 3 -1.55 -6.46 -20.86
CA VAL A 3 -0.45 -6.47 -19.88
C VAL A 3 0.16 -5.07 -19.82
N VAL A 4 0.71 -4.71 -18.66
CA VAL A 4 1.46 -3.47 -18.47
C VAL A 4 2.92 -3.85 -18.37
N LEU A 5 3.77 -3.19 -19.16
CA LEU A 5 5.20 -3.47 -19.22
C LEU A 5 5.98 -2.26 -18.78
N LYS A 6 7.10 -2.53 -18.10
CA LYS A 6 8.07 -1.54 -17.64
C LYS A 6 9.45 -2.20 -17.66
N ARG A 7 10.53 -1.41 -17.76
CA ARG A 7 11.87 -1.98 -17.53
C ARG A 7 11.95 -2.48 -16.10
N LEU A 8 12.60 -3.61 -15.88
CA LEU A 8 12.67 -4.24 -14.56
C LEU A 8 13.29 -3.28 -13.53
N GLU A 9 14.35 -2.57 -13.90
CA GLU A 9 15.01 -1.57 -13.06
C GLU A 9 14.04 -0.46 -12.60
N ASP A 10 13.20 0.07 -13.49
CA ASP A 10 12.23 1.11 -13.14
C ASP A 10 11.08 0.54 -12.30
N ALA A 11 10.69 -0.72 -12.53
CA ALA A 11 9.63 -1.38 -11.77
C ALA A 11 10.08 -1.58 -10.31
N LEU A 12 11.33 -2.03 -10.12
CA LEU A 12 11.92 -2.19 -8.80
C LEU A 12 12.13 -0.84 -8.10
N ALA A 13 12.59 0.19 -8.83
CA ALA A 13 12.80 1.53 -8.29
C ALA A 13 11.48 2.17 -7.80
N ASP A 14 10.38 1.98 -8.52
CA ASP A 14 9.07 2.52 -8.14
C ASP A 14 8.30 1.62 -7.17
N GLY A 15 8.84 0.45 -6.82
CA GLY A 15 8.18 -0.52 -5.92
C GLY A 15 6.98 -1.24 -6.55
N ASP A 16 6.95 -1.39 -7.87
CA ASP A 16 5.89 -2.10 -8.59
C ASP A 16 5.94 -3.61 -8.30
N THR A 17 4.77 -4.27 -8.27
CA THR A 17 4.70 -5.73 -8.21
C THR A 17 5.08 -6.35 -9.56
N VAL A 18 6.27 -6.94 -9.65
CA VAL A 18 6.71 -7.70 -10.81
C VAL A 18 6.03 -9.08 -10.80
N ARG A 19 5.34 -9.40 -11.88
CA ARG A 19 4.58 -10.67 -12.06
C ARG A 19 5.45 -11.74 -12.77
N ALA A 20 6.22 -11.31 -13.76
CA ALA A 20 7.25 -12.07 -14.46
C ALA A 20 8.16 -11.09 -15.21
N VAL A 21 9.28 -11.56 -15.74
CA VAL A 21 10.21 -10.76 -16.55
C VAL A 21 10.24 -11.32 -17.97
N ILE A 22 10.07 -10.46 -18.99
CA ILE A 22 10.34 -10.83 -20.38
C ILE A 22 11.84 -10.61 -20.61
N LEU A 23 12.61 -11.70 -20.71
CA LEU A 23 14.06 -11.62 -20.89
C LEU A 23 14.44 -11.25 -22.32
N GLY A 24 13.68 -11.76 -23.30
CA GLY A 24 13.97 -11.55 -24.71
C GLY A 24 12.83 -12.02 -25.59
N SER A 25 12.76 -11.47 -26.80
CA SER A 25 11.81 -11.91 -27.83
C SER A 25 12.40 -11.73 -29.21
N ALA A 26 11.90 -12.50 -30.17
CA ALA A 26 12.25 -12.34 -31.57
C ALA A 26 11.02 -12.53 -32.46
N VAL A 27 11.05 -11.81 -33.58
CA VAL A 27 10.05 -11.91 -34.65
C VAL A 27 10.76 -12.24 -35.96
N THR A 28 10.25 -13.23 -36.69
CA THR A 28 10.78 -13.66 -37.99
C THR A 28 9.64 -13.82 -39.00
N ASN A 29 9.99 -14.20 -40.24
CA ASN A 29 9.01 -14.56 -41.26
C ASN A 29 9.42 -15.85 -41.99
N ASP A 30 8.44 -16.68 -42.34
CA ASP A 30 8.64 -17.93 -43.09
C ASP A 30 9.11 -17.71 -44.54
N GLY A 31 8.99 -16.49 -45.06
CA GLY A 31 9.55 -16.11 -46.36
C GLY A 31 8.93 -16.88 -47.53
N ALA A 32 9.68 -16.97 -48.63
CA ALA A 32 9.22 -17.59 -49.87
C ALA A 32 9.32 -19.13 -49.89
N GLU A 33 9.98 -19.73 -48.89
CA GLU A 33 10.27 -21.18 -48.85
C GLU A 33 9.07 -22.04 -48.41
N ARG A 34 7.94 -21.41 -48.07
CA ARG A 34 6.72 -22.10 -47.66
C ARG A 34 5.92 -22.64 -48.85
N VAL A 35 5.30 -23.82 -48.66
CA VAL A 35 4.52 -24.55 -49.68
C VAL A 35 3.28 -23.77 -50.17
N GLY A 36 2.79 -22.83 -49.37
CA GLY A 36 1.68 -21.95 -49.73
C GLY A 36 1.55 -20.79 -48.75
N PHE A 37 0.74 -19.78 -49.10
CA PHE A 37 0.64 -18.54 -48.32
C PHE A 37 0.34 -18.80 -46.83
N SER A 38 -0.56 -19.73 -46.53
CA SER A 38 -1.03 -20.09 -45.18
C SER A 38 -0.29 -21.27 -44.55
N ALA A 39 0.72 -21.84 -45.23
CA ALA A 39 1.45 -22.99 -44.72
C ALA A 39 2.56 -22.53 -43.76
N PRO A 40 2.68 -23.11 -42.56
CA PRO A 40 3.74 -22.73 -41.62
C PRO A 40 5.12 -23.22 -42.09
N GLY A 41 6.17 -22.46 -41.75
CA GLY A 41 7.56 -22.77 -42.08
C GLY A 41 8.41 -23.17 -40.87
N VAL A 42 8.99 -24.38 -40.91
CA VAL A 42 9.88 -24.88 -39.85
C VAL A 42 11.08 -23.96 -39.62
N ALA A 43 11.74 -23.51 -40.69
CA ALA A 43 12.95 -22.70 -40.59
C ALA A 43 12.68 -21.32 -39.97
N GLY A 44 11.57 -20.67 -40.35
CA GLY A 44 11.18 -19.36 -39.82
C GLY A 44 10.83 -19.45 -38.33
N GLN A 45 10.06 -20.44 -37.92
CA GLN A 45 9.73 -20.67 -36.51
C GLN A 45 10.98 -21.00 -35.68
N ALA A 46 11.84 -21.89 -36.15
CA ALA A 46 13.09 -22.24 -35.46
C ALA A 46 14.04 -21.02 -35.33
N ALA A 47 14.04 -20.13 -36.33
CA ALA A 47 14.79 -18.88 -36.27
C ALA A 47 14.23 -17.91 -35.21
N ALA A 48 12.90 -17.83 -35.05
CA ALA A 48 12.29 -17.04 -33.96
C ALA A 48 12.68 -17.60 -32.59
N VAL A 49 12.65 -18.92 -32.43
CA VAL A 49 13.05 -19.58 -31.18
C VAL A 49 14.51 -19.27 -30.83
N ARG A 50 15.46 -19.50 -31.76
CA ARG A 50 16.89 -19.19 -31.55
C ARG A 50 17.12 -17.70 -31.28
N GLY A 51 16.43 -16.82 -32.02
CA GLY A 51 16.56 -15.38 -31.86
C GLY A 51 16.12 -14.91 -30.47
N ALA A 52 15.01 -15.44 -29.96
CA ALA A 52 14.49 -15.07 -28.66
C ALA A 52 15.35 -15.61 -27.50
N LEU A 53 15.85 -16.85 -27.61
CA LEU A 53 16.81 -17.42 -26.66
C LEU A 53 18.10 -16.61 -26.61
N ALA A 54 18.65 -16.25 -27.78
CA ALA A 54 19.83 -15.40 -27.89
C ALA A 54 19.59 -13.99 -27.30
N ALA A 55 18.46 -13.37 -27.61
CA ALA A 55 18.09 -12.06 -27.06
C ALA A 55 17.91 -12.10 -25.53
N ALA A 56 17.43 -13.22 -25.00
CA ALA A 56 17.27 -13.44 -23.56
C ALA A 56 18.58 -13.83 -22.85
N GLY A 57 19.65 -14.15 -23.59
CA GLY A 57 20.85 -14.78 -23.01
C GLY A 57 20.54 -16.10 -22.31
N ALA A 58 19.49 -16.81 -22.73
CA ALA A 58 18.97 -17.99 -22.05
C ALA A 58 19.40 -19.26 -22.77
N GLU A 59 19.99 -20.19 -22.03
CA GLU A 59 20.28 -21.53 -22.52
C GLU A 59 18.98 -22.34 -22.71
N PRO A 60 18.83 -23.11 -23.80
CA PRO A 60 17.64 -23.96 -24.02
C PRO A 60 17.30 -24.87 -22.83
N ALA A 61 18.33 -25.39 -22.15
CA ALA A 61 18.19 -26.26 -20.98
C ALA A 61 17.55 -25.57 -19.76
N SER A 62 17.55 -24.23 -19.73
CA SER A 62 16.92 -23.46 -18.66
C SER A 62 15.42 -23.27 -18.86
N ILE A 63 14.87 -23.58 -20.04
CA ILE A 63 13.45 -23.43 -20.34
C ILE A 63 12.68 -24.67 -19.89
N GLY A 64 11.91 -24.54 -18.82
CA GLY A 64 11.11 -25.65 -18.26
C GLY A 64 9.75 -25.83 -18.93
N TYR A 65 9.26 -24.82 -19.64
CA TYR A 65 7.93 -24.86 -20.27
C TYR A 65 7.84 -24.04 -21.56
N VAL A 66 7.09 -24.54 -22.54
CA VAL A 66 6.70 -23.79 -23.74
C VAL A 66 5.18 -23.76 -23.86
N GLU A 67 4.63 -22.55 -23.85
CA GLU A 67 3.28 -22.28 -24.32
C GLU A 67 3.33 -22.14 -25.85
N ALA A 68 2.93 -23.20 -26.53
CA ALA A 68 2.95 -23.31 -27.98
C ALA A 68 1.90 -22.41 -28.66
N HIS A 69 2.10 -22.15 -29.94
CA HIS A 69 1.06 -21.67 -30.81
C HIS A 69 -0.07 -22.72 -30.91
N GLY A 70 0.26 -24.01 -31.02
CA GLY A 70 -0.59 -25.17 -30.74
C GLY A 70 -2.04 -25.01 -31.17
N THR A 71 -2.28 -25.02 -32.48
CA THR A 71 -3.60 -24.75 -33.07
C THR A 71 -4.45 -26.00 -33.21
N GLY A 72 -3.91 -27.19 -32.90
CA GLY A 72 -4.63 -28.45 -33.03
C GLY A 72 -4.74 -28.90 -34.50
N THR A 73 -3.86 -28.41 -35.38
CA THR A 73 -3.93 -28.75 -36.80
C THR A 73 -2.99 -29.90 -37.12
N ARG A 74 -3.48 -30.89 -37.87
CA ARG A 74 -2.69 -32.08 -38.25
C ARG A 74 -1.34 -31.73 -38.86
N LEU A 75 -1.30 -30.70 -39.72
CA LEU A 75 -0.06 -30.25 -40.36
C LEU A 75 0.77 -29.31 -39.47
N GLY A 76 0.13 -28.39 -38.75
CA GLY A 76 0.83 -27.32 -38.04
C GLY A 76 1.50 -27.78 -36.74
N ASP A 77 0.86 -28.68 -35.99
CA ASP A 77 1.40 -29.12 -34.70
C ASP A 77 2.72 -29.90 -34.86
N PRO A 78 2.88 -30.85 -35.82
CA PRO A 78 4.17 -31.48 -36.07
C PRO A 78 5.24 -30.49 -36.55
N ILE A 79 4.87 -29.51 -37.39
CA ILE A 79 5.79 -28.47 -37.88
C ILE A 79 6.30 -27.60 -36.73
N GLU A 80 5.42 -27.21 -35.82
CA GLU A 80 5.79 -26.40 -34.65
C GLU A 80 6.72 -27.17 -33.71
N VAL A 81 6.41 -28.43 -33.41
CA VAL A 81 7.24 -29.23 -32.51
C VAL A 81 8.63 -29.49 -33.12
N GLU A 82 8.70 -29.76 -34.43
CA GLU A 82 9.97 -29.85 -35.15
C GLU A 82 10.75 -28.53 -35.12
N ALA A 83 10.07 -27.39 -35.31
CA ALA A 83 10.70 -26.08 -35.25
C ALA A 83 11.23 -25.74 -33.86
N LEU A 84 10.50 -26.10 -32.81
CA LEU A 84 10.95 -25.98 -31.43
C LEU A 84 12.18 -26.85 -31.18
N ALA A 85 12.21 -28.10 -31.66
CA ALA A 85 13.35 -28.99 -31.53
C ALA A 85 14.61 -28.41 -32.21
N ARG A 86 14.49 -27.94 -33.45
CA ARG A 86 15.58 -27.25 -34.16
C ARG A 86 15.99 -25.92 -33.53
N GLY A 87 15.06 -25.27 -32.83
CA GLY A 87 15.30 -24.02 -32.12
C GLY A 87 16.13 -24.23 -30.85
N PHE A 88 15.80 -25.28 -30.09
CA PHE A 88 16.45 -25.64 -28.83
C PHE A 88 17.76 -26.41 -29.06
N GLY A 89 17.88 -27.14 -30.18
CA GLY A 89 19.05 -27.94 -30.52
C GLY A 89 19.04 -29.35 -29.90
N ASP A 90 20.04 -30.15 -30.28
CA ASP A 90 20.04 -31.62 -30.09
C ASP A 90 20.55 -32.10 -28.72
N ALA A 91 20.84 -31.19 -27.79
CA ALA A 91 21.59 -31.50 -26.55
C ALA A 91 20.72 -31.67 -25.29
N LEU A 92 19.40 -31.72 -25.43
CA LEU A 92 18.49 -31.74 -24.27
C LEU A 92 17.97 -33.15 -23.96
N PRO A 93 17.87 -33.53 -22.67
CA PRO A 93 17.27 -34.80 -22.29
C PRO A 93 15.82 -34.91 -22.79
N PRO A 94 15.38 -36.09 -23.26
CA PRO A 94 14.00 -36.31 -23.64
C PRO A 94 13.02 -35.95 -22.52
N ALA A 95 11.86 -35.40 -22.88
CA ALA A 95 10.79 -35.04 -21.94
C ALA A 95 11.20 -34.08 -20.81
N SER A 96 12.28 -33.31 -20.95
CA SER A 96 12.75 -32.34 -19.95
C SER A 96 11.92 -31.04 -19.89
N CYS A 97 11.30 -30.63 -21.00
CA CYS A 97 10.54 -29.40 -21.13
C CYS A 97 9.04 -29.71 -21.29
N GLY A 98 8.19 -29.07 -20.47
CA GLY A 98 6.74 -29.17 -20.63
C GLY A 98 6.26 -28.39 -21.86
N LEU A 99 5.28 -28.92 -22.57
CA LEU A 99 4.66 -28.29 -23.73
C LEU A 99 3.14 -28.23 -23.49
N GLY A 100 2.51 -27.11 -23.84
CA GLY A 100 1.06 -27.00 -23.82
C GLY A 100 0.54 -25.81 -24.64
N SER A 101 -0.78 -25.70 -24.74
CA SER A 101 -1.44 -24.56 -25.41
C SER A 101 -2.74 -24.21 -24.70
N VAL A 102 -2.95 -22.92 -24.42
CA VAL A 102 -4.19 -22.37 -23.86
C VAL A 102 -5.38 -22.55 -24.81
N LYS A 103 -5.13 -22.78 -26.10
CA LYS A 103 -6.18 -22.91 -27.12
C LYS A 103 -7.02 -24.15 -26.91
N GLY A 104 -6.50 -25.19 -26.26
CA GLY A 104 -7.30 -26.33 -25.82
C GLY A 104 -8.41 -25.95 -24.83
N ASN A 105 -8.22 -24.86 -24.07
CA ASN A 105 -9.17 -24.39 -23.06
C ASN A 105 -10.10 -23.29 -23.58
N LEU A 106 -9.57 -22.35 -24.36
CA LEU A 106 -10.28 -21.12 -24.75
C LEU A 106 -10.50 -20.96 -26.26
N GLY A 107 -10.00 -21.89 -27.08
CA GLY A 107 -9.97 -21.77 -28.52
C GLY A 107 -8.91 -20.78 -29.04
N HIS A 108 -8.89 -20.55 -30.35
CA HIS A 108 -7.99 -19.61 -31.00
C HIS A 108 -8.58 -18.19 -30.98
N LEU A 109 -8.03 -17.31 -30.15
CA LEU A 109 -8.52 -15.92 -29.99
C LEU A 109 -7.88 -14.91 -30.95
N ASP A 110 -7.45 -15.39 -32.12
CA ASP A 110 -6.80 -14.63 -33.20
C ASP A 110 -5.77 -13.61 -32.73
N ALA A 111 -6.04 -12.32 -32.91
CA ALA A 111 -5.16 -11.22 -32.52
C ALA A 111 -4.82 -11.23 -31.01
N ALA A 112 -5.64 -11.86 -30.18
CA ALA A 112 -5.42 -11.99 -28.74
C ALA A 112 -4.74 -13.31 -28.34
N ALA A 113 -4.43 -14.22 -29.27
CA ALA A 113 -3.86 -15.53 -28.97
C ALA A 113 -2.51 -15.43 -28.24
N GLY A 114 -1.58 -14.59 -28.73
CA GLY A 114 -0.26 -14.42 -28.14
C GLY A 114 -0.30 -13.88 -26.71
N VAL A 115 -1.05 -12.80 -26.45
CA VAL A 115 -1.18 -12.22 -25.10
C VAL A 115 -1.93 -13.15 -24.14
N THR A 116 -2.82 -14.02 -24.64
CA THR A 116 -3.51 -15.01 -23.81
C THR A 116 -2.55 -16.10 -23.36
N GLY A 117 -1.70 -16.59 -24.28
CA GLY A 117 -0.61 -17.50 -23.93
C GLY A 117 0.36 -16.88 -22.94
N LEU A 118 0.74 -15.62 -23.14
CA LEU A 118 1.58 -14.85 -22.21
C LEU A 118 0.99 -14.81 -20.80
N ILE A 119 -0.31 -14.46 -20.66
CA ILE A 119 -0.98 -14.39 -19.36
C ILE A 119 -1.02 -15.77 -18.68
N LYS A 120 -1.33 -16.85 -19.42
CA LYS A 120 -1.28 -18.21 -18.88
C LYS A 120 0.11 -18.55 -18.37
N THR A 121 1.15 -18.26 -19.13
CA THR A 121 2.54 -18.54 -18.77
C THR A 121 2.98 -17.77 -17.54
N VAL A 122 2.62 -16.49 -17.43
CA VAL A 122 2.86 -15.67 -16.22
C VAL A 122 2.18 -16.29 -15.00
N LEU A 123 0.92 -16.70 -15.12
CA LEU A 123 0.20 -17.39 -14.03
C LEU A 123 0.87 -18.73 -13.66
N ALA A 124 1.36 -19.49 -14.64
CA ALA A 124 2.07 -20.75 -14.39
C ALA A 124 3.38 -20.53 -13.61
N LEU A 125 4.13 -19.48 -13.93
CA LEU A 125 5.34 -19.07 -13.19
C LEU A 125 5.00 -18.69 -11.75
N GLU A 126 3.98 -17.85 -11.54
CA GLU A 126 3.57 -17.37 -10.22
C GLU A 126 3.05 -18.47 -9.31
N HIS A 127 2.21 -19.35 -9.86
CA HIS A 127 1.66 -20.47 -9.13
C HIS A 127 2.62 -21.65 -9.05
N ARG A 128 3.79 -21.57 -9.70
CA ARG A 128 4.80 -22.64 -9.76
C ARG A 128 4.19 -23.98 -10.16
N LEU A 129 3.31 -23.94 -11.15
CA LEU A 129 2.49 -25.06 -11.57
C LEU A 129 2.32 -25.04 -13.09
N LEU A 130 2.54 -26.19 -13.72
CA LEU A 130 2.25 -26.38 -15.14
C LEU A 130 0.80 -26.86 -15.28
N PRO A 131 -0.10 -26.05 -15.86
CA PRO A 131 -1.48 -26.44 -16.03
C PRO A 131 -1.62 -27.47 -17.18
N PRO A 132 -2.62 -28.37 -17.09
CA PRO A 132 -2.85 -29.38 -18.12
C PRO A 132 -3.25 -28.71 -19.44
N SER A 133 -2.65 -29.20 -20.53
CA SER A 133 -3.08 -28.93 -21.90
C SER A 133 -4.21 -29.89 -22.25
N LEU A 134 -5.43 -29.39 -22.41
CA LEU A 134 -6.58 -30.22 -22.77
C LEU A 134 -6.35 -30.92 -24.12
N GLY A 135 -6.76 -32.19 -24.21
CA GLY A 135 -6.43 -33.07 -25.34
C GLY A 135 -5.04 -33.73 -25.23
N GLY A 136 -4.26 -33.42 -24.18
CA GLY A 136 -2.89 -33.89 -24.05
C GLY A 136 -2.66 -35.38 -23.75
N GLY A 137 -3.72 -36.11 -23.39
CA GLY A 137 -3.64 -37.55 -23.09
C GLY A 137 -3.44 -38.45 -24.31
N GLN A 138 -3.61 -37.94 -25.53
CA GLN A 138 -3.36 -38.66 -26.79
C GLN A 138 -2.45 -37.82 -27.70
N PRO A 139 -1.13 -37.83 -27.47
CA PRO A 139 -0.21 -37.06 -28.28
C PRO A 139 -0.23 -37.52 -29.74
N SER A 140 -0.03 -36.58 -30.69
CA SER A 140 -0.07 -36.90 -32.13
C SER A 140 0.95 -37.99 -32.50
N PRO A 141 0.55 -39.04 -33.24
CA PRO A 141 1.47 -40.08 -33.70
C PRO A 141 2.41 -39.61 -34.81
N GLU A 142 2.15 -38.44 -35.41
CA GLU A 142 3.00 -37.83 -36.44
C GLU A 142 4.26 -37.18 -35.84
N ILE A 143 4.40 -37.18 -34.51
CA ILE A 143 5.53 -36.58 -33.79
C ILE A 143 6.28 -37.69 -33.03
N GLU A 144 7.61 -37.76 -33.21
CA GLU A 144 8.47 -38.74 -32.55
C GLU A 144 8.85 -38.30 -31.10
N TRP A 145 7.86 -38.17 -30.22
CA TRP A 145 8.01 -37.64 -28.85
C TRP A 145 9.16 -38.22 -28.03
N ALA A 146 9.45 -39.52 -28.18
CA ALA A 146 10.49 -40.21 -27.41
C ALA A 146 11.91 -39.67 -27.64
N LYS A 147 12.13 -38.94 -28.74
CA LYS A 147 13.44 -38.35 -29.09
C LYS A 147 13.50 -36.86 -28.81
N LEU A 148 12.39 -36.24 -28.39
CA LEU A 148 12.27 -34.80 -28.25
C LEU A 148 12.40 -34.39 -26.79
N PRO A 149 12.96 -33.19 -26.52
CA PRO A 149 13.01 -32.67 -25.16
C PRO A 149 11.63 -32.26 -24.63
N PHE A 150 10.60 -32.22 -25.49
CA PHE A 150 9.26 -31.79 -25.13
C PHE A 150 8.36 -32.94 -24.70
N ARG A 151 7.60 -32.74 -23.62
CA ARG A 151 6.47 -33.60 -23.23
C ARG A 151 5.19 -32.78 -23.15
N LEU A 152 4.08 -33.35 -23.59
CA LEU A 152 2.78 -32.70 -23.46
C LEU A 152 2.32 -32.76 -22.00
N VAL A 153 2.00 -31.61 -21.40
CA VAL A 153 1.52 -31.55 -20.01
C VAL A 153 0.06 -32.03 -19.99
N ALA A 154 -0.17 -33.30 -19.67
CA ALA A 154 -1.52 -33.90 -19.69
C ALA A 154 -2.30 -33.67 -18.40
N GLU A 155 -1.60 -33.59 -17.26
CA GLU A 155 -2.15 -33.35 -15.93
C GLU A 155 -1.46 -32.15 -15.28
N ALA A 156 -2.11 -31.55 -14.28
CA ALA A 156 -1.48 -30.46 -13.54
C ALA A 156 -0.29 -31.01 -12.74
N GLU A 157 0.88 -30.41 -12.91
CA GLU A 157 2.09 -30.80 -12.19
C GLU A 157 2.75 -29.60 -11.51
N GLU A 158 3.30 -29.83 -10.32
CA GLU A 158 4.14 -28.84 -9.65
C GLU A 158 5.37 -28.56 -10.53
N TRP A 159 5.73 -27.29 -10.63
CA TRP A 159 6.88 -26.86 -11.40
C TRP A 159 8.02 -26.54 -10.43
N PRO A 160 9.01 -27.42 -10.22
CA PRO A 160 10.17 -27.11 -9.38
C PRO A 160 11.11 -26.11 -10.06
N PRO A 161 11.92 -25.36 -9.30
CA PRO A 161 12.95 -24.53 -9.91
C PRO A 161 14.05 -25.42 -10.53
N PRO A 162 14.70 -24.99 -11.63
CA PRO A 162 15.83 -25.72 -12.19
C PRO A 162 17.05 -25.69 -11.26
N GLY A 163 17.90 -26.73 -11.29
CA GLY A 163 19.14 -26.80 -10.50
C GLY A 163 19.01 -27.57 -9.17
N GLU A 164 20.08 -27.57 -8.37
CA GLU A 164 20.09 -28.21 -7.06
C GLU A 164 19.26 -27.41 -6.03
N LEU A 165 18.65 -28.09 -5.06
CA LEU A 165 17.83 -27.44 -4.03
C LEU A 165 18.57 -26.35 -3.22
N GLU A 166 19.89 -26.47 -3.09
CA GLU A 166 20.74 -25.52 -2.37
C GLU A 166 21.10 -24.28 -3.20
N SER A 167 20.93 -24.32 -4.53
CA SER A 167 21.18 -23.20 -5.44
C SER A 167 20.26 -23.26 -6.66
N PRO A 168 18.93 -23.11 -6.44
CA PRO A 168 17.96 -23.17 -7.52
C PRO A 168 18.12 -21.95 -8.45
N GLY A 169 18.16 -22.22 -9.75
CA GLY A 169 18.00 -21.20 -10.79
C GLY A 169 16.53 -20.77 -10.93
N PRO A 170 16.26 -19.68 -11.66
CA PRO A 170 14.90 -19.20 -11.86
C PRO A 170 14.14 -20.07 -12.87
N ARG A 171 12.84 -20.24 -12.65
CA ARG A 171 11.95 -20.85 -13.65
C ARG A 171 11.87 -19.97 -14.88
N ARG A 172 12.00 -20.59 -16.05
CA ARG A 172 11.83 -19.92 -17.34
C ARG A 172 10.86 -20.67 -18.22
N ALA A 173 10.05 -19.90 -18.94
CA ALA A 173 9.15 -20.42 -19.97
C ALA A 173 9.33 -19.66 -21.28
N ALA A 174 8.77 -20.21 -22.35
CA ALA A 174 8.63 -19.49 -23.59
C ALA A 174 7.19 -19.49 -24.09
N VAL A 175 6.86 -18.52 -24.95
CA VAL A 175 5.54 -18.37 -25.57
C VAL A 175 5.72 -18.19 -27.07
N SER A 176 5.04 -19.03 -27.86
CA SER A 176 5.04 -18.99 -29.32
C SER A 176 3.72 -18.44 -29.88
N SER A 177 3.82 -17.65 -30.94
CA SER A 177 2.64 -17.20 -31.71
C SER A 177 3.00 -17.06 -33.18
N PHE A 178 2.37 -17.86 -34.04
CA PHE A 178 2.69 -17.94 -35.46
C PHE A 178 1.49 -17.47 -36.29
N GLY A 179 1.67 -16.38 -37.03
CA GLY A 179 0.62 -15.80 -37.85
C GLY A 179 0.47 -16.54 -39.17
N MET A 180 -0.77 -16.65 -39.66
CA MET A 180 -1.08 -17.29 -40.95
C MET A 180 -0.30 -16.71 -42.14
N GLY A 181 0.11 -15.43 -42.09
CA GLY A 181 0.95 -14.81 -43.12
C GLY A 181 2.44 -15.18 -43.07
N GLY A 182 2.83 -16.07 -42.15
CA GLY A 182 4.20 -16.54 -41.94
C GLY A 182 5.01 -15.71 -40.94
N THR A 183 4.43 -14.68 -40.31
CA THR A 183 5.11 -13.90 -39.26
C THR A 183 5.10 -14.66 -37.95
N ASN A 184 6.28 -14.96 -37.42
CA ASN A 184 6.43 -15.78 -36.21
C ASN A 184 6.97 -14.93 -35.08
N ALA A 185 6.43 -15.12 -33.87
CA ALA A 185 6.94 -14.49 -32.66
C ALA A 185 7.23 -15.55 -31.60
N HIS A 186 8.34 -15.38 -30.88
CA HIS A 186 8.70 -16.18 -29.71
C HIS A 186 9.23 -15.26 -28.61
N ALA A 187 8.83 -15.49 -27.37
CA ALA A 187 9.27 -14.70 -26.22
C ALA A 187 9.68 -15.62 -25.07
N VAL A 188 10.77 -15.27 -24.38
CA VAL A 188 11.28 -15.98 -23.20
C VAL A 188 10.95 -15.17 -21.95
N LEU A 189 10.39 -15.85 -20.96
CA LEU A 189 9.98 -15.31 -19.68
C LEU A 189 10.76 -15.96 -18.55
N GLU A 190 10.95 -15.21 -17.48
CA GLU A 190 11.53 -15.66 -16.21
C GLU A 190 10.56 -15.32 -15.05
N GLU A 191 10.53 -16.15 -14.02
CA GLU A 191 9.77 -15.85 -12.80
C GLU A 191 10.21 -14.53 -12.18
N ALA A 192 9.28 -13.84 -11.50
CA ALA A 192 9.59 -12.58 -10.85
C ALA A 192 10.66 -12.74 -9.76
N PRO A 193 11.53 -11.73 -9.54
CA PRO A 193 12.42 -11.71 -8.39
C PRO A 193 11.61 -11.78 -7.09
N ALA A 194 12.20 -12.35 -6.04
CA ALA A 194 11.54 -12.44 -4.74
C ALA A 194 11.21 -11.04 -4.20
N ALA A 195 9.96 -10.85 -3.80
CA ALA A 195 9.52 -9.62 -3.14
C ALA A 195 10.18 -9.50 -1.76
N ALA A 196 10.64 -8.28 -1.42
CA ALA A 196 11.10 -7.98 -0.08
C ALA A 196 9.94 -8.09 0.92
N ALA A 197 10.23 -8.56 2.14
CA ALA A 197 9.24 -8.59 3.21
C ALA A 197 8.85 -7.16 3.62
N SER A 198 7.57 -6.96 3.94
CA SER A 198 7.09 -5.71 4.51
C SER A 198 7.77 -5.39 5.85
N GLY A 199 8.01 -4.11 6.10
CA GLY A 199 8.56 -3.63 7.36
C GLY A 199 7.56 -3.64 8.52
N PRO A 200 7.95 -3.14 9.71
CA PRO A 200 7.05 -3.04 10.86
C PRO A 200 5.85 -2.14 10.56
N SER A 201 4.69 -2.51 11.09
CA SER A 201 3.44 -1.77 10.91
C SER A 201 2.92 -1.14 12.20
N ARG A 202 2.08 -0.10 12.07
CA ARG A 202 1.28 0.41 13.19
C ARG A 202 0.28 -0.63 13.68
N GLU A 203 -0.15 -0.50 14.94
CA GLU A 203 -1.22 -1.33 15.50
C GLU A 203 -2.58 -1.01 14.85
N VAL A 204 -2.86 0.29 14.66
CA VAL A 204 -4.11 0.78 14.05
C VAL A 204 -3.89 1.08 12.57
N GLN A 205 -4.80 0.59 11.74
CA GLN A 205 -4.80 0.76 10.29
C GLN A 205 -5.95 1.65 9.83
N LEU A 206 -5.71 2.42 8.77
CA LEU A 206 -6.69 3.29 8.12
C LEU A 206 -6.95 2.80 6.70
N LEU A 207 -8.07 2.12 6.47
CA LEU A 207 -8.48 1.65 5.15
C LEU A 207 -9.26 2.76 4.44
N LEU A 208 -8.67 3.30 3.38
CA LEU A 208 -9.27 4.39 2.59
C LEU A 208 -9.90 3.85 1.31
N LEU A 209 -11.21 4.01 1.18
CA LEU A 209 -11.95 3.61 -0.01
C LEU A 209 -12.53 4.83 -0.70
N SER A 210 -12.56 4.79 -2.02
CA SER A 210 -13.28 5.79 -2.79
C SER A 210 -13.89 5.23 -4.07
N ALA A 211 -14.96 5.86 -4.53
CA ALA A 211 -15.61 5.54 -5.78
C ALA A 211 -16.24 6.78 -6.42
N ALA A 212 -16.67 6.65 -7.68
CA ALA A 212 -17.37 7.71 -8.37
C ALA A 212 -18.84 7.85 -7.90
N THR A 213 -19.45 6.84 -7.28
CA THR A 213 -20.83 6.93 -6.79
C THR A 213 -20.96 6.27 -5.43
N PRO A 214 -21.97 6.65 -4.62
CA PRO A 214 -22.28 5.96 -3.35
C PRO A 214 -22.48 4.45 -3.53
N SER A 215 -23.20 4.03 -4.59
CA SER A 215 -23.45 2.63 -4.89
C SER A 215 -22.18 1.86 -5.27
N ALA A 216 -21.27 2.48 -6.02
CA ALA A 216 -19.97 1.89 -6.33
C ALA A 216 -19.08 1.79 -5.09
N LEU A 217 -19.14 2.77 -4.18
CA LEU A 217 -18.41 2.74 -2.92
C LEU A 217 -18.88 1.56 -2.05
N GLY A 218 -20.20 1.35 -1.95
CA GLY A 218 -20.78 0.18 -1.26
C GLY A 218 -20.27 -1.15 -1.84
N ARG A 219 -20.26 -1.30 -3.17
CA ARG A 219 -19.72 -2.52 -3.83
C ARG A 219 -18.23 -2.72 -3.57
N VAL A 220 -17.44 -1.64 -3.56
CA VAL A 220 -15.99 -1.72 -3.30
C VAL A 220 -15.73 -2.10 -1.84
N SER A 221 -16.52 -1.58 -0.88
CA SER A 221 -16.45 -1.99 0.52
C SER A 221 -16.77 -3.48 0.71
N GLU A 222 -17.87 -3.97 0.12
CA GLU A 222 -18.23 -5.40 0.24
C GLU A 222 -17.19 -6.31 -0.42
N ARG A 223 -16.67 -5.92 -1.59
CA ARG A 223 -15.62 -6.68 -2.26
C ARG A 223 -14.33 -6.73 -1.44
N LEU A 224 -13.97 -5.63 -0.76
CA LEU A 224 -12.82 -5.64 0.14
C LEU A 224 -13.09 -6.54 1.35
N ALA A 225 -14.29 -6.48 1.94
CA ALA A 225 -14.66 -7.35 3.06
C ALA A 225 -14.56 -8.84 2.65
N ALA A 226 -15.19 -9.24 1.55
CA ALA A 226 -15.13 -10.61 1.03
C ALA A 226 -13.70 -11.07 0.72
N HIS A 227 -12.85 -10.17 0.20
CA HIS A 227 -11.43 -10.48 0.00
C HIS A 227 -10.70 -10.70 1.33
N LEU A 228 -10.95 -9.85 2.33
CA LEU A 228 -10.31 -9.97 3.63
C LEU A 228 -10.74 -11.22 4.39
N GLU A 229 -11.93 -11.79 4.15
CA GLU A 229 -12.37 -13.04 4.78
C GLU A 229 -11.51 -14.25 4.42
N THR A 230 -10.97 -14.27 3.20
CA THR A 230 -10.21 -15.42 2.66
C THR A 230 -8.71 -15.14 2.57
N SER A 231 -8.32 -13.88 2.66
CA SER A 231 -6.95 -13.43 2.51
C SER A 231 -6.19 -13.47 3.83
N SER A 232 -4.93 -13.94 3.79
CA SER A 232 -3.98 -13.87 4.89
C SER A 232 -3.12 -12.58 4.86
N LEU A 233 -3.36 -11.66 3.92
CA LEU A 233 -2.54 -10.46 3.75
C LEU A 233 -2.56 -9.56 4.99
N PRO A 234 -1.41 -9.03 5.44
CA PRO A 234 -1.36 -8.04 6.52
C PRO A 234 -2.22 -6.81 6.23
N LEU A 235 -2.98 -6.32 7.22
CA LEU A 235 -3.84 -5.14 7.03
C LEU A 235 -3.06 -3.88 6.68
N ALA A 236 -1.81 -3.76 7.15
CA ALA A 236 -0.93 -2.66 6.81
C ALA A 236 -0.64 -2.57 5.31
N ASP A 237 -0.39 -3.71 4.66
CA ASP A 237 -0.14 -3.78 3.21
C ASP A 237 -1.41 -3.41 2.43
N VAL A 238 -2.58 -3.84 2.94
CA VAL A 238 -3.88 -3.45 2.37
C VAL A 238 -4.08 -1.94 2.50
N ALA A 239 -3.85 -1.36 3.68
CA ALA A 239 -3.99 0.07 3.92
C ALA A 239 -3.04 0.90 3.03
N HIS A 240 -1.78 0.48 2.94
CA HIS A 240 -0.78 1.08 2.08
C HIS A 240 -1.22 1.04 0.62
N THR A 241 -1.60 -0.14 0.10
CA THR A 241 -2.04 -0.33 -1.28
C THR A 241 -3.27 0.52 -1.61
N LEU A 242 -4.22 0.64 -0.68
CA LEU A 242 -5.40 1.50 -0.85
C LEU A 242 -5.05 2.99 -0.88
N ARG A 243 -4.00 3.41 -0.16
CA ARG A 243 -3.56 4.81 -0.13
C ARG A 243 -2.74 5.20 -1.36
N VAL A 244 -1.74 4.40 -1.74
CA VAL A 244 -0.77 4.79 -2.79
C VAL A 244 -1.09 4.17 -4.14
N GLY A 245 -1.73 2.98 -4.16
CA GLY A 245 -2.01 2.22 -5.37
C GLY A 245 -3.41 2.47 -5.95
N ARG A 246 -4.19 3.41 -5.40
CA ARG A 246 -5.55 3.72 -5.88
C ARG A 246 -5.76 5.23 -6.01
N ARG A 247 -6.44 5.62 -7.08
CA ARG A 247 -6.87 7.01 -7.28
C ARG A 247 -7.98 7.36 -6.28
N ALA A 248 -7.83 8.49 -5.60
CA ALA A 248 -8.88 9.06 -4.76
C ALA A 248 -10.01 9.66 -5.63
N LEU A 249 -11.24 9.23 -5.39
CA LEU A 249 -12.46 9.68 -6.08
C LEU A 249 -13.38 10.46 -5.12
N ARG A 250 -14.53 10.92 -5.63
CA ARG A 250 -15.41 11.85 -4.91
C ARG A 250 -16.16 11.23 -3.74
N CYS A 251 -16.71 10.03 -3.86
CA CYS A 251 -17.39 9.38 -2.73
C CYS A 251 -16.34 8.63 -1.92
N ARG A 252 -16.15 8.97 -0.65
CA ARG A 252 -15.07 8.44 0.18
C ARG A 252 -15.59 7.78 1.45
N ARG A 253 -14.87 6.76 1.90
CA ARG A 253 -15.05 6.08 3.20
C ARG A 253 -13.67 5.87 3.82
N ALA A 254 -13.58 6.09 5.12
CA ALA A 254 -12.44 5.71 5.93
C ALA A 254 -12.90 4.69 6.96
N VAL A 255 -12.13 3.63 7.15
CA VAL A 255 -12.33 2.62 8.19
C VAL A 255 -11.08 2.57 9.05
N VAL A 256 -11.25 2.71 10.36
CA VAL A 256 -10.18 2.58 11.35
C VAL A 256 -10.33 1.21 12.02
N CYS A 257 -9.29 0.40 12.01
CA CYS A 257 -9.33 -0.96 12.55
C CYS A 257 -7.96 -1.38 13.08
N ARG A 258 -7.94 -2.15 14.17
CA ARG A 258 -6.74 -2.79 14.74
C ARG A 258 -6.50 -4.19 14.19
N ASP A 259 -7.59 -4.87 13.85
CA ASP A 259 -7.55 -6.23 13.37
C ASP A 259 -8.58 -6.47 12.26
N ARG A 260 -8.54 -7.69 11.73
CA ARG A 260 -9.38 -8.11 10.61
C ARG A 260 -10.86 -8.18 10.99
N ALA A 261 -11.19 -8.54 12.23
CA ALA A 261 -12.57 -8.65 12.68
C ALA A 261 -13.21 -7.26 12.78
N GLU A 262 -12.48 -6.27 13.34
CA GLU A 262 -12.88 -4.87 13.32
C GLU A 262 -13.04 -4.36 11.89
N ALA A 263 -12.06 -4.63 11.00
CA ALA A 263 -12.13 -4.21 9.60
C ALA A 263 -13.38 -4.76 8.88
N LEU A 264 -13.69 -6.05 9.04
CA LEU A 264 -14.86 -6.68 8.42
C LEU A 264 -16.18 -6.09 8.94
N THR A 265 -16.26 -5.89 10.25
CA THR A 265 -17.43 -5.28 10.90
C THR A 265 -17.66 -3.87 10.36
N GLU A 266 -16.61 -3.05 10.39
CA GLU A 266 -16.66 -1.66 9.95
C GLU A 266 -16.87 -1.50 8.44
N LEU A 267 -16.39 -2.43 7.60
CA LEU A 267 -16.64 -2.40 6.15
C LEU A 267 -18.10 -2.74 5.79
N ARG A 268 -18.76 -3.57 6.59
CA ARG A 268 -20.15 -4.01 6.38
C ARG A 268 -21.18 -3.13 7.07
N ALA A 269 -20.76 -2.33 8.05
CA ALA A 269 -21.63 -1.36 8.71
C ALA A 269 -22.25 -0.37 7.70
N PRO A 270 -23.50 0.08 7.94
CA PRO A 270 -24.11 1.16 7.17
C PRO A 270 -23.22 2.40 7.15
N MET A 271 -23.10 3.01 5.97
CA MET A 271 -22.09 4.04 5.71
C MET A 271 -22.72 5.42 5.59
N ALA A 272 -22.18 6.39 6.34
CA ALA A 272 -22.29 7.80 5.97
C ALA A 272 -21.34 8.07 4.80
N VAL A 273 -21.89 8.35 3.61
CA VAL A 273 -21.09 8.68 2.44
C VAL A 273 -20.67 10.13 2.53
N ALA A 274 -19.37 10.38 2.63
CA ALA A 274 -18.83 11.71 2.46
C ALA A 274 -18.55 11.96 0.97
N GLU A 275 -19.13 13.02 0.42
CA GLU A 275 -18.64 13.58 -0.84
C GLU A 275 -17.41 14.45 -0.55
N ALA A 276 -16.34 14.18 -1.26
CA ALA A 276 -15.11 14.95 -1.18
C ALA A 276 -15.40 16.37 -1.64
N GLY A 277 -15.31 17.31 -0.70
CA GLY A 277 -15.12 18.72 -1.04
C GLY A 277 -13.72 18.96 -1.60
N GLY A 278 -13.53 20.14 -2.19
CA GLY A 278 -12.18 20.66 -2.47
C GLY A 278 -11.36 20.84 -1.19
N PRO A 279 -10.07 21.23 -1.30
CA PRO A 279 -9.27 21.59 -0.13
C PRO A 279 -10.02 22.66 0.68
N ARG A 280 -10.07 22.46 2.01
CA ARG A 280 -10.71 23.39 2.94
C ARG A 280 -9.63 23.98 3.84
N PRO A 281 -9.72 25.29 4.16
CA PRO A 281 -8.81 25.88 5.13
C PRO A 281 -8.97 25.18 6.47
N VAL A 282 -7.83 24.86 7.09
CA VAL A 282 -7.76 24.23 8.41
C VAL A 282 -7.32 25.27 9.41
N VAL A 283 -7.98 25.31 10.57
CA VAL A 283 -7.58 26.14 11.71
C VAL A 283 -7.26 25.19 12.86
N PHE A 284 -6.09 25.33 13.47
CA PHE A 284 -5.83 24.65 14.74
C PHE A 284 -6.36 25.51 15.88
N LEU A 285 -7.18 24.88 16.73
CA LEU A 285 -7.71 25.47 17.94
C LEU A 285 -6.97 24.86 19.14
N LEU A 286 -6.26 25.69 19.88
CA LEU A 286 -5.39 25.30 20.98
C LEU A 286 -6.11 25.66 22.29
N PRO A 287 -6.63 24.68 23.05
CA PRO A 287 -7.45 24.96 24.21
C PRO A 287 -6.65 25.55 25.39
N GLY A 288 -7.38 25.93 26.44
CA GLY A 288 -6.80 26.30 27.72
C GLY A 288 -6.57 25.08 28.63
N GLN A 289 -6.32 25.36 29.91
CA GLN A 289 -6.32 24.33 30.94
C GLN A 289 -7.74 23.79 31.20
N GLY A 290 -7.87 22.49 31.42
CA GLY A 290 -9.14 21.79 31.67
C GLY A 290 -9.30 20.47 30.91
N SER A 291 -8.42 20.18 29.95
CA SER A 291 -8.45 18.97 29.11
C SER A 291 -7.36 17.93 29.46
N GLN A 292 -6.68 18.10 30.59
CA GLN A 292 -5.57 17.24 30.99
C GLN A 292 -6.01 15.87 31.51
N ASP A 293 -5.25 14.82 31.18
CA ASP A 293 -5.43 13.45 31.66
C ASP A 293 -4.06 12.81 31.96
N ALA A 294 -3.99 11.95 32.98
CA ALA A 294 -2.75 11.35 33.48
C ALA A 294 -1.98 10.52 32.43
N ALA A 295 -2.65 10.02 31.39
CA ALA A 295 -2.03 9.20 30.34
C ALA A 295 -2.07 9.86 28.95
N MET A 296 -2.32 11.18 28.88
CA MET A 296 -2.65 11.89 27.62
C MET A 296 -1.56 11.85 26.53
N ALA A 297 -0.30 11.50 26.87
CA ALA A 297 0.82 11.45 25.92
C ALA A 297 1.37 10.04 25.65
N ALA A 298 1.13 9.06 26.53
CA ALA A 298 1.93 7.84 26.59
C ALA A 298 1.88 6.99 25.31
N ARG A 299 0.68 6.78 24.76
CA ARG A 299 0.51 5.93 23.56
C ARG A 299 1.17 6.54 22.33
N LEU A 300 0.99 7.84 22.11
CA LEU A 300 1.58 8.54 20.96
C LEU A 300 3.09 8.69 21.12
N HIS A 301 3.60 8.88 22.34
CA HIS A 301 5.03 8.86 22.62
C HIS A 301 5.67 7.53 22.20
N GLY A 302 5.05 6.40 22.56
CA GLY A 302 5.52 5.08 22.13
C GLY A 302 5.38 4.81 20.63
N ALA A 303 4.28 5.23 20.01
CA ALA A 303 3.91 4.81 18.66
C ALA A 303 4.37 5.76 17.53
N GLU A 304 4.49 7.06 17.78
CA GLU A 304 4.70 8.07 16.74
C GLU A 304 6.03 8.83 16.93
N PRO A 305 7.04 8.61 16.07
CA PRO A 305 8.37 9.21 16.23
C PRO A 305 8.40 10.75 16.23
N VAL A 306 7.54 11.40 15.43
CA VAL A 306 7.49 12.88 15.36
C VAL A 306 6.91 13.47 16.64
N PHE A 307 5.78 12.94 17.09
CA PHE A 307 5.20 13.29 18.39
C PHE A 307 6.22 13.11 19.52
N ARG A 308 6.87 11.95 19.57
CA ARG A 308 7.90 11.64 20.57
C ARG A 308 9.03 12.67 20.58
N ALA A 309 9.58 12.98 19.41
CA ALA A 309 10.68 13.92 19.29
C ALA A 309 10.30 15.33 19.77
N SER A 310 9.09 15.80 19.42
CA SER A 310 8.56 17.10 19.87
C SER A 310 8.34 17.14 21.39
N LEU A 311 7.73 16.08 21.96
CA LEU A 311 7.49 15.99 23.39
C LEU A 311 8.80 15.91 24.18
N ASP A 312 9.75 15.08 23.73
CA ASP A 312 11.06 14.95 24.37
C ASP A 312 11.84 16.28 24.34
N ALA A 313 11.72 17.06 23.26
CA ALA A 313 12.29 18.40 23.19
C ALA A 313 11.67 19.36 24.21
N SER A 314 10.35 19.30 24.37
CA SER A 314 9.63 20.08 25.38
C SER A 314 10.03 19.67 26.81
N CYS A 315 10.19 18.37 27.08
CA CYS A 315 10.69 17.87 28.36
C CYS A 315 12.09 18.39 28.67
N ARG A 316 13.00 18.41 27.69
CA ARG A 316 14.35 18.99 27.85
C ARG A 316 14.29 20.48 28.17
N ALA A 317 13.46 21.25 27.45
CA ALA A 317 13.30 22.68 27.70
C ALA A 317 12.71 22.97 29.09
N ALA A 318 11.75 22.16 29.56
CA ALA A 318 11.20 22.27 30.91
C ALA A 318 12.24 21.97 32.00
N ALA A 319 13.11 20.98 31.77
CA ALA A 319 14.18 20.62 32.70
C ALA A 319 15.18 21.77 32.91
N GLU A 320 15.47 22.58 31.88
CA GLU A 320 16.33 23.78 31.99
C GLU A 320 15.79 24.82 32.99
N VAL A 321 14.49 24.82 33.24
CA VAL A 321 13.83 25.71 34.23
C VAL A 321 13.36 24.96 35.48
N GLY A 322 13.87 23.75 35.70
CA GLY A 322 13.67 22.98 36.92
C GLY A 322 12.29 22.31 37.03
N LEU A 323 11.70 21.89 35.91
CA LEU A 323 10.49 21.07 35.89
C LEU A 323 10.78 19.74 35.15
N ASP A 324 10.55 18.62 35.84
CA ASP A 324 10.67 17.29 35.23
C ASP A 324 9.34 16.88 34.57
N LEU A 325 9.15 17.32 33.33
CA LEU A 325 7.91 17.08 32.60
C LEU A 325 7.75 15.61 32.20
N ALA A 326 8.85 14.86 32.03
CA ALA A 326 8.79 13.44 31.72
C ALA A 326 8.16 12.65 32.88
N ARG A 327 8.53 13.00 34.12
CA ARG A 327 7.90 12.46 35.32
C ARG A 327 6.42 12.86 35.45
N VAL A 328 6.08 14.11 35.12
CA VAL A 328 4.67 14.58 35.11
C VAL A 328 3.82 13.70 34.18
N PHE A 329 4.32 13.37 32.99
CA PHE A 329 3.65 12.47 32.04
C PHE A 329 3.76 10.97 32.37
N GLY A 330 4.55 10.57 33.38
CA GLY A 330 4.82 9.16 33.70
C GLY A 330 5.62 8.42 32.61
N LEU A 331 6.40 9.14 31.80
CA LEU A 331 7.19 8.54 30.71
C LEU A 331 8.42 7.77 31.21
N ASP A 332 8.77 7.93 32.48
CA ASP A 332 9.82 7.21 33.19
C ASP A 332 9.36 5.84 33.74
N GLY A 333 8.12 5.44 33.45
CA GLY A 333 7.50 4.21 33.97
C GLY A 333 6.82 4.38 35.33
N GLY A 334 6.76 5.61 35.86
CA GLY A 334 5.96 5.97 37.03
C GLY A 334 4.48 6.18 36.70
N SER A 335 3.67 6.46 37.72
CA SER A 335 2.22 6.71 37.58
C SER A 335 1.85 8.12 37.08
N GLY A 336 2.84 8.95 36.72
CA GLY A 336 2.65 10.39 36.50
C GLY A 336 2.52 11.18 37.80
N GLU A 337 2.64 12.51 37.71
CA GLU A 337 2.36 13.43 38.83
C GLU A 337 0.94 14.03 38.72
N ASP A 338 0.50 14.71 39.77
CA ASP A 338 -0.80 15.36 39.83
C ASP A 338 -0.92 16.49 38.77
N LEU A 339 -1.77 16.27 37.77
CA LEU A 339 -2.11 17.24 36.73
C LEU A 339 -3.25 18.19 37.13
N GLU A 340 -3.80 18.10 38.35
CA GLU A 340 -4.69 19.15 38.90
C GLU A 340 -3.90 20.39 39.33
N ARG A 341 -2.60 20.23 39.60
CA ARG A 341 -1.70 21.33 39.91
C ARG A 341 -1.42 22.18 38.67
N THR A 342 -1.80 23.45 38.73
CA THR A 342 -1.67 24.40 37.60
C THR A 342 -0.22 24.58 37.13
N ASP A 343 0.75 24.50 38.03
CA ASP A 343 2.18 24.59 37.70
C ASP A 343 2.73 23.34 36.98
N HIS A 344 2.00 22.22 36.98
CA HIS A 344 2.30 21.03 36.18
C HIS A 344 1.43 20.96 34.93
N ALA A 345 0.13 21.28 35.06
CA ALA A 345 -0.85 21.21 33.98
C ALA A 345 -0.51 22.14 32.81
N GLN A 346 -0.13 23.40 33.06
CA GLN A 346 0.12 24.34 31.97
C GLN A 346 1.31 23.92 31.08
N PRO A 347 2.51 23.62 31.63
CA PRO A 347 3.62 23.13 30.82
C PRO A 347 3.31 21.81 30.10
N ALA A 348 2.57 20.90 30.74
CA ALA A 348 2.21 19.62 30.13
C ALA A 348 1.26 19.79 28.94
N LEU A 349 0.20 20.60 29.08
CA LEU A 349 -0.72 20.88 27.98
C LEU A 349 -0.03 21.59 26.82
N PHE A 350 0.81 22.59 27.11
CA PHE A 350 1.61 23.28 26.09
C PHE A 350 2.51 22.30 25.30
N ALA A 351 3.23 21.41 25.99
CA ALA A 351 4.09 20.41 25.35
C ALA A 351 3.27 19.41 24.50
N LEU A 352 2.12 18.97 25.01
CA LEU A 352 1.22 18.06 24.32
C LEU A 352 0.65 18.70 23.04
N GLU A 353 0.16 19.93 23.13
CA GLU A 353 -0.41 20.66 21.99
C GLU A 353 0.63 20.88 20.89
N LEU A 354 1.87 21.24 21.24
CA LEU A 354 2.98 21.34 20.29
C LEU A 354 3.25 19.99 19.61
N ALA A 355 3.33 18.90 20.38
CA ALA A 355 3.58 17.56 19.83
C ALA A 355 2.45 17.08 18.92
N LEU A 356 1.18 17.35 19.27
CA LEU A 356 0.03 17.04 18.43
C LEU A 356 0.01 17.87 17.14
N ALA A 357 0.30 19.16 17.22
CA ALA A 357 0.35 20.03 16.05
C ALA A 357 1.43 19.58 15.06
N GLU A 358 2.64 19.28 15.54
CA GLU A 358 3.73 18.74 14.71
C GLU A 358 3.36 17.37 14.11
N GLN A 359 2.66 16.51 14.86
CA GLN A 359 2.19 15.23 14.34
C GLN A 359 1.16 15.39 13.21
N TRP A 360 0.23 16.33 13.34
CA TRP A 360 -0.74 16.64 12.28
C TRP A 360 -0.06 17.18 11.01
N ARG A 361 0.92 18.06 11.17
CA ARG A 361 1.72 18.60 10.06
C ARG A 361 2.53 17.50 9.37
N ALA A 362 3.12 16.59 10.13
CA ALA A 362 3.81 15.42 9.57
C ALA A 362 2.89 14.48 8.78
N TRP A 363 1.58 14.46 9.08
CA TRP A 363 0.58 13.77 8.26
C TRP A 363 0.05 14.61 7.08
N GLY A 364 0.57 15.82 6.89
CA GLY A 364 0.26 16.72 5.78
C GLY A 364 -0.92 17.67 6.04
N VAL A 365 -1.33 17.86 7.30
CA VAL A 365 -2.36 18.83 7.67
C VAL A 365 -1.69 20.11 8.14
N GLU A 366 -1.63 21.11 7.25
CA GLU A 366 -1.09 22.44 7.58
C GLU A 366 -2.23 23.40 7.94
N PRO A 367 -2.14 24.12 9.07
CA PRO A 367 -3.11 25.14 9.43
C PRO A 367 -2.90 26.43 8.63
N GLU A 368 -3.99 27.06 8.17
CA GLU A 368 -3.99 28.42 7.62
C GLU A 368 -4.12 29.48 8.71
N ALA A 369 -4.66 29.11 9.86
CA ALA A 369 -4.73 29.96 11.04
C ALA A 369 -4.59 29.14 12.32
N LEU A 370 -4.17 29.82 13.38
CA LEU A 370 -4.02 29.28 14.72
C LEU A 370 -4.86 30.17 15.65
N LEU A 371 -5.64 29.56 16.54
CA LEU A 371 -6.37 30.27 17.58
C LEU A 371 -6.13 29.56 18.90
N GLY A 372 -5.62 30.30 19.87
CA GLY A 372 -5.39 29.79 21.21
C GLY A 372 -6.39 30.36 22.20
N HIS A 373 -6.72 29.58 23.23
CA HIS A 373 -7.53 30.04 24.35
C HIS A 373 -6.68 30.10 25.62
N SER A 374 -6.34 31.31 26.07
CA SER A 374 -5.54 31.55 27.29
C SER A 374 -4.16 30.86 27.23
N LEU A 375 -4.02 29.65 27.77
CA LEU A 375 -2.78 28.88 27.65
C LEU A 375 -2.44 28.56 26.19
N GLY A 376 -3.43 28.14 25.41
CA GLY A 376 -3.21 27.75 24.02
C GLY A 376 -2.71 28.88 23.13
N GLU A 377 -2.83 30.15 23.54
CA GLU A 377 -2.23 31.28 22.79
C GLU A 377 -0.70 31.21 22.79
N TYR A 378 -0.08 30.69 23.85
CA TYR A 378 1.35 30.48 23.90
C TYR A 378 1.78 29.39 22.90
N THR A 379 1.02 28.31 22.80
CA THR A 379 1.21 27.25 21.80
C THR A 379 1.05 27.81 20.40
N ALA A 380 -0.04 28.54 20.14
CA ALA A 380 -0.32 29.16 18.85
C ALA A 380 0.80 30.14 18.43
N ALA A 381 1.30 30.95 19.36
CA ALA A 381 2.40 31.88 19.09
C ALA A 381 3.73 31.15 18.77
N CYS A 382 4.02 30.02 19.42
CA CYS A 382 5.17 29.18 19.08
C CYS A 382 5.02 28.56 17.68
N LEU A 383 3.85 27.99 17.38
CA LEU A 383 3.56 27.39 16.06
C LEU A 383 3.58 28.44 14.94
N ALA A 384 3.20 29.68 15.24
CA ALA A 384 3.30 30.83 14.34
C ALA A 384 4.73 31.38 14.19
N GLY A 385 5.70 30.91 14.99
CA GLY A 385 7.09 31.36 14.95
C GLY A 385 7.35 32.69 15.66
N VAL A 386 6.43 33.18 16.49
CA VAL A 386 6.60 34.43 17.26
C VAL A 386 7.71 34.28 18.31
N PHE A 387 7.79 33.13 18.95
CA PHE A 387 8.91 32.74 19.82
C PHE A 387 9.22 31.25 19.69
N SER A 388 10.42 30.86 20.12
CA SER A 388 10.84 29.46 20.06
C SER A 388 10.04 28.59 21.04
N PRO A 389 9.84 27.28 20.76
CA PRO A 389 9.20 26.37 21.70
C PRO A 389 9.88 26.34 23.08
N ALA A 390 11.21 26.48 23.12
CA ALA A 390 11.97 26.54 24.38
C ALA A 390 11.63 27.81 25.19
N ASP A 391 11.55 28.98 24.55
CA ASP A 391 11.16 30.22 25.22
C ASP A 391 9.69 30.19 25.64
N GLY A 392 8.81 29.64 24.81
CA GLY A 392 7.42 29.37 25.16
C GLY A 392 7.30 28.51 26.42
N MET A 393 8.06 27.42 26.50
CA MET A 393 8.11 26.57 27.70
C MET A 393 8.55 27.34 28.95
N ARG A 394 9.59 28.19 28.84
CA ARG A 394 10.05 29.04 29.96
C ARG A 394 8.95 29.97 30.46
N LEU A 395 8.24 30.63 29.54
CA LEU A 395 7.11 31.52 29.85
C LEU A 395 5.97 30.76 30.53
N VAL A 396 5.59 29.61 29.99
CA VAL A 396 4.48 28.80 30.51
C VAL A 396 4.80 28.23 31.89
N VAL A 397 6.02 27.75 32.14
CA VAL A 397 6.47 27.31 33.47
C VAL A 397 6.44 28.46 34.47
N ALA A 398 6.95 29.64 34.09
CA ALA A 398 6.92 30.82 34.95
C ALA A 398 5.48 31.24 35.29
N ARG A 399 4.59 31.25 34.30
CA ARG A 399 3.16 31.55 34.47
C ARG A 399 2.48 30.55 35.40
N GLY A 400 2.68 29.25 35.19
CA GLY A 400 2.09 28.20 36.00
C GLY A 400 2.50 28.31 37.48
N ARG A 401 3.79 28.54 37.74
CA ARG A 401 4.31 28.77 39.11
C ARG A 401 3.74 30.03 39.75
N ALA A 402 3.65 31.13 39.00
CA ALA A 402 3.08 32.38 39.49
C ALA A 402 1.60 32.20 39.88
N MET A 403 0.82 31.51 39.06
CA MET A 403 -0.58 31.21 39.34
C MET A 403 -0.75 30.29 40.55
N ALA A 404 0.09 29.25 40.67
CA ALA A 404 0.05 28.32 41.79
C ALA A 404 0.43 28.99 43.14
N ALA A 405 1.17 30.09 43.12
CA ALA A 405 1.55 30.85 44.32
C ALA A 405 0.46 31.82 44.82
N LEU A 406 -0.59 32.08 44.04
CA LEU A 406 -1.68 32.98 44.42
C LEU A 406 -2.65 32.30 45.40
N PRO A 407 -3.40 33.08 46.20
CA PRO A 407 -4.51 32.56 46.98
C PRO A 407 -5.54 31.83 46.10
N ARG A 408 -6.19 30.81 46.67
CA ARG A 408 -7.22 30.05 45.94
C ARG A 408 -8.37 30.96 45.50
N GLY A 409 -8.64 30.97 44.20
CA GLY A 409 -9.85 31.51 43.58
C GLY A 409 -10.74 30.39 43.04
N ALA A 410 -11.89 30.77 42.48
CA ALA A 410 -12.79 29.87 41.78
C ALA A 410 -13.23 30.49 40.44
N MET A 411 -13.55 29.63 39.48
CA MET A 411 -14.16 30.02 38.22
C MET A 411 -15.48 29.27 38.07
N LEU A 412 -16.49 29.94 37.54
CA LEU A 412 -17.81 29.37 37.29
C LEU A 412 -18.18 29.59 35.82
N ALA A 413 -18.55 28.51 35.13
CA ALA A 413 -19.17 28.60 33.82
C ALA A 413 -20.67 28.87 33.97
N THR A 414 -21.20 29.82 33.20
CA THR A 414 -22.61 30.22 33.26
C THR A 414 -23.23 30.19 31.87
N ALA A 415 -24.42 29.62 31.73
CA ALA A 415 -25.21 29.67 30.49
C ALA A 415 -26.01 30.98 30.41
N LEU A 416 -25.31 32.12 30.45
CA LEU A 416 -25.89 33.45 30.35
C LEU A 416 -25.20 34.21 29.21
N ALA A 417 -25.97 34.99 28.47
CA ALA A 417 -25.41 35.91 27.49
C ALA A 417 -24.54 36.97 28.20
N PRO A 418 -23.44 37.45 27.58
CA PRO A 418 -22.53 38.40 28.22
C PRO A 418 -23.23 39.65 28.79
N GLN A 419 -24.20 40.19 28.06
CA GLN A 419 -24.94 41.40 28.47
C GLN A 419 -25.87 41.15 29.67
N GLU A 420 -26.33 39.91 29.87
CA GLU A 420 -27.10 39.55 31.05
C GLU A 420 -26.19 39.31 32.24
N LEU A 421 -25.08 38.59 32.02
CA LEU A 421 -24.07 38.33 33.03
C LEU A 421 -23.48 39.63 33.60
N GLU A 422 -23.22 40.65 32.77
CA GLU A 422 -22.75 41.96 33.21
C GLU A 422 -23.67 42.62 34.25
N LYS A 423 -24.99 42.46 34.12
CA LYS A 423 -25.97 43.00 35.09
C LYS A 423 -25.85 42.28 36.43
N HIS A 424 -25.65 40.96 36.40
CA HIS A 424 -25.45 40.16 37.60
C HIS A 424 -24.12 40.49 38.28
N LEU A 425 -23.04 40.63 37.51
CA LEU A 425 -21.73 41.04 38.02
C LEU A 425 -21.78 42.42 38.68
N ALA A 426 -22.47 43.39 38.08
CA ALA A 426 -22.64 44.72 38.65
C ALA A 426 -23.42 44.69 39.99
N ALA A 427 -24.47 43.87 40.09
CA ALA A 427 -25.24 43.71 41.32
C ALA A 427 -24.39 43.05 42.42
N LEU A 428 -23.66 41.98 42.10
CA LEU A 428 -22.77 41.28 43.05
C LEU A 428 -21.60 42.16 43.50
N ALA A 429 -21.05 42.99 42.60
CA ALA A 429 -20.02 43.96 42.94
C ALA A 429 -20.53 45.01 43.95
N ALA A 430 -21.79 45.46 43.82
CA ALA A 430 -22.41 46.36 44.79
C ALA A 430 -22.63 45.72 46.18
N GLU A 431 -22.77 44.40 46.23
CA GLU A 431 -22.80 43.60 47.46
C GLU A 431 -21.41 43.27 48.02
N GLY A 432 -20.33 43.71 47.34
CA GLY A 432 -18.96 43.53 47.79
C GLY A 432 -18.31 42.22 47.35
N TYR A 433 -18.88 41.50 46.39
CA TYR A 433 -18.26 40.31 45.79
C TYR A 433 -17.37 40.71 44.58
N PRO A 434 -16.04 40.52 44.66
CA PRO A 434 -15.12 40.89 43.58
C PRO A 434 -15.08 39.78 42.52
N LEU A 435 -16.06 39.77 41.61
CA LEU A 435 -16.14 38.83 40.49
C LEU A 435 -15.85 39.54 39.16
N ASP A 436 -15.13 38.86 38.28
CA ASP A 436 -14.79 39.35 36.94
C ASP A 436 -15.20 38.36 35.85
N LEU A 437 -15.45 38.89 34.66
CA LEU A 437 -15.66 38.10 33.45
C LEU A 437 -14.32 37.62 32.89
N ALA A 438 -14.06 36.31 32.98
CA ALA A 438 -12.81 35.71 32.52
C ALA A 438 -12.79 35.41 31.01
N VAL A 439 -13.90 34.88 30.47
CA VAL A 439 -14.00 34.50 29.06
C VAL A 439 -15.43 34.48 28.55
N ILE A 440 -15.61 34.72 27.25
CA ILE A 440 -16.86 34.53 26.50
C ILE A 440 -16.61 33.43 25.46
N ASN A 441 -17.11 32.22 25.70
CA ASN A 441 -16.94 31.07 24.80
C ASN A 441 -17.98 31.02 23.68
N GLY A 442 -19.14 31.64 23.90
CA GLY A 442 -20.27 31.60 22.99
C GLY A 442 -21.36 32.60 23.40
N PRO A 443 -22.42 32.75 22.59
CA PRO A 443 -23.48 33.71 22.86
C PRO A 443 -24.40 33.32 24.03
N GLU A 444 -24.59 32.02 24.33
CA GLU A 444 -25.50 31.54 25.40
C GLU A 444 -24.96 30.36 26.23
N ALA A 445 -23.72 29.90 25.99
CA ALA A 445 -22.98 28.93 26.80
C ALA A 445 -21.50 28.95 26.42
#